data_AF-A0A7C5F752-F1
#
_entry.id   AF-A0A7C5F752-F1
#
_cell.length_a   1.000
_cell.length_b   1.000
_cell.length_c   1.000
_cell.angle_alpha   90.00
_cell.angle_beta   90.00
_cell.angle_gamma   90.00
#
_symmetry.space_group_name_H-M   'P 1'
#
loop_
_entity.id
_entity.type
_entity.pdbx_description
1 polymer ?
#
loop_
_entity_poly.entity_id
_entity_poly.type
_entity_poly.pdbx_seq_one_letter_code
_entity_poly.pdbx_strand_id
1 'polypeptide(L)' 'MLTTEEKIKKSREIKEATKLGGGKERIEKQHKAGKNTARERIEMLLDKGSFVELDTFVMHRCT' A
#
# COMPACT_ATOMS: atom_id res chain seq x y z
N MET A 1 24.53 -14.55 3.11
CA MET A 1 23.85 -13.37 2.50
C MET A 1 22.63 -13.88 1.76
N LEU A 2 21.53 -13.13 1.75
CA LEU A 2 20.35 -13.48 0.94
C LEU A 2 20.73 -13.50 -0.55
N THR A 3 20.17 -14.44 -1.30
CA THR A 3 20.28 -14.49 -2.75
C THR A 3 19.53 -13.31 -3.38
N THR A 4 19.84 -13.00 -4.65
CA THR A 4 19.11 -11.96 -5.40
C THR A 4 17.62 -12.27 -5.45
N GLU A 5 17.26 -13.54 -5.62
CA GLU A 5 15.88 -13.99 -5.72
C GLU A 5 15.11 -13.80 -4.41
N GLU A 6 15.74 -14.13 -3.27
CA GLU A 6 15.18 -13.90 -1.95
C GLU A 6 14.98 -12.40 -1.65
N LYS A 7 15.91 -11.54 -2.07
CA LYS A 7 15.79 -10.09 -1.93
C LYS A 7 14.62 -9.53 -2.72
N ILE A 8 14.44 -9.99 -3.98
CA ILE A 8 13.32 -9.59 -4.84
C ILE A 8 12.00 -10.03 -4.21
N LYS A 9 11.92 -11.27 -3.74
CA LYS A 9 10.72 -11.80 -3.07
C LYS A 9 10.35 -10.96 -1.85
N LYS A 10 11.30 -10.69 -0.96
CA LYS A 10 11.09 -9.86 0.23
C LYS A 10 10.60 -8.45 -0.11
N SER A 11 11.19 -7.82 -1.15
CA SER A 11 10.76 -6.49 -1.59
C SER A 11 9.29 -6.49 -2.08
N ARG A 12 8.88 -7.52 -2.83
CA ARG A 12 7.49 -7.68 -3.28
C ARG A 12 6.54 -7.87 -2.10
N GLU A 13 6.89 -8.71 -1.14
CA GLU A 13 6.07 -8.96 0.06
C GLU A 13 5.85 -7.68 0.87
N ILE A 14 6.91 -6.89 1.10
CA ILE A 14 6.79 -5.60 1.81
C ILE A 14 5.89 -4.65 1.02
N LYS A 15 6.05 -4.58 -0.31
CA LYS A 15 5.23 -3.71 -1.16
C LYS A 15 3.75 -4.07 -1.09
N GLU A 16 3.41 -5.36 -1.12
CA GLU A 16 2.02 -5.81 -0.96
C GLU A 16 1.47 -5.53 0.46
N ALA A 17 2.29 -5.73 1.50
CA ALA A 17 1.88 -5.43 2.87
C ALA A 17 1.53 -3.93 3.06
N THR A 18 2.31 -3.02 2.47
CA THR A 18 2.03 -1.56 2.53
C THR A 18 0.68 -1.19 1.93
N LYS A 19 0.16 -1.98 0.97
CA LYS A 19 -1.16 -1.71 0.36
C LYS A 19 -2.30 -1.78 1.37
N LEU A 20 -2.16 -2.62 2.41
CA LEU A 20 -3.14 -2.72 3.50
C LEU A 20 -3.19 -1.47 4.39
N GLY A 21 -2.21 -0.58 4.30
CA GLY A 21 -2.15 0.67 5.05
C GLY A 21 -2.35 0.45 6.55
N GLY A 22 -3.45 0.98 7.09
CA GLY A 22 -3.82 0.84 8.50
C GLY A 22 -4.31 -0.55 8.93
N GLY A 23 -4.30 -1.55 8.05
CA GLY A 23 -4.79 -2.90 8.30
C GLY A 23 -6.27 -3.07 7.94
N LYS A 24 -6.71 -4.33 7.86
CA LYS A 24 -8.07 -4.72 7.41
C LYS A 24 -9.18 -4.05 8.23
N GLU A 25 -9.03 -3.97 9.55
CA GLU A 25 -10.02 -3.36 10.43
C GLU A 25 -10.27 -1.88 10.11
N ARG A 26 -9.21 -1.12 9.80
CA ARG A 26 -9.34 0.30 9.45
C ARG A 26 -9.92 0.51 8.06
N ILE A 27 -9.62 -0.40 7.12
CA ILE A 27 -10.24 -0.41 5.79
C ILE A 27 -11.75 -0.63 5.94
N GLU A 28 -12.16 -1.66 6.68
CA GLU A 28 -13.58 -1.93 6.92
C GLU A 28 -14.29 -0.76 7.63
N LYS A 29 -13.63 -0.13 8.62
CA LYS A 29 -14.18 1.06 9.29
C LYS A 29 -14.45 2.19 8.30
N GLN A 30 -13.54 2.40 7.35
CA GLN A 30 -13.70 3.43 6.31
C GLN A 30 -14.88 3.13 5.40
N HIS A 31 -15.01 1.88 4.94
CA HIS A 31 -16.13 1.44 4.10
C HIS A 31 -17.47 1.51 4.85
N LYS A 32 -17.51 1.08 6.12
CA LYS A 32 -18.70 1.20 6.98
C LYS A 32 -19.14 2.65 7.20
N ALA A 33 -18.21 3.60 7.13
CA ALA A 33 -18.50 5.03 7.17
C ALA A 33 -18.92 5.62 5.81
N GLY A 34 -19.15 4.79 4.79
CA GLY A 34 -19.53 5.22 3.44
C GLY A 34 -18.39 5.91 2.68
N LYS A 35 -17.13 5.66 3.07
CA LYS A 35 -15.96 6.30 2.48
C LYS A 35 -15.06 5.28 1.80
N ASN A 36 -14.37 5.73 0.76
CA ASN A 36 -13.30 4.98 0.13
C ASN A 36 -11.97 5.21 0.87
N THR A 37 -11.07 4.22 0.80
CA THR A 37 -9.67 4.32 1.22
C THR A 37 -8.90 5.30 0.31
N ALA A 38 -7.69 5.69 0.72
CA ALA A 38 -6.86 6.58 -0.09
C ALA A 38 -6.55 6.00 -1.47
N ARG A 39 -6.20 4.70 -1.55
CA ARG A 39 -5.86 4.04 -2.82
C ARG A 39 -7.07 3.86 -3.74
N GLU A 40 -8.23 3.52 -3.19
CA GLU A 40 -9.47 3.45 -3.97
C GLU A 40 -9.83 4.82 -4.59
N ARG A 41 -9.62 5.92 -3.87
CA ARG A 41 -9.84 7.26 -4.42
C ARG A 41 -8.90 7.58 -5.59
N ILE A 42 -7.64 7.17 -5.50
CA ILE A 42 -6.66 7.35 -6.57
C ILE A 42 -7.09 6.57 -7.82
N GLU A 43 -7.47 5.30 -7.65
CA GLU A 43 -7.93 4.44 -8.75
C GLU A 43 -9.20 4.98 -9.43
N MET A 44 -10.09 5.62 -8.68
CA MET A 44 -11.29 6.25 -9.25
C MET A 44 -11.00 7.55 -10.00
N LEU A 45 -9.91 8.25 -9.65
CA LEU A 45 -9.59 9.56 -10.18
C LEU A 45 -8.73 9.48 -11.45
N LEU A 46 -7.81 8.52 -11.49
CA LEU A 46 -6.80 8.42 -12.55
C LEU A 46 -7.18 7.38 -13.59
N ASP A 47 -6.64 7.54 -14.80
CA ASP A 47 -6.78 6.53 -15.84
C ASP A 47 -6.17 5.20 -15.37
N LYS A 48 -6.89 4.11 -15.65
CA LYS A 48 -6.51 2.78 -15.20
C LYS A 48 -5.07 2.44 -15.63
N GLY A 49 -4.24 2.11 -14.65
CA GLY A 49 -2.83 1.73 -14.87
C GLY A 49 -1.86 2.90 -15.08
N SER A 50 -2.32 4.15 -15.02
CA SER A 50 -1.44 5.33 -15.13
C SER A 50 -0.73 5.70 -13.82
N PHE A 51 -1.24 5.22 -12.68
CA PHE A 51 -0.69 5.58 -11.37
C PHE A 51 0.68 4.94 -11.11
N VAL A 52 1.67 5.78 -10.79
CA VAL A 52 3.00 5.37 -10.34
C VAL A 52 3.23 5.89 -8.92
N GLU A 53 3.29 4.99 -7.95
CA GLU A 53 3.45 5.33 -6.53
C GLU A 53 4.91 5.70 -6.22
N LEU A 54 5.09 6.82 -5.53
CA LEU A 54 6.38 7.24 -4.97
C LEU A 54 6.42 6.95 -3.48
N ASP A 55 7.62 6.78 -2.93
CA ASP A 55 7.85 6.70 -1.48
C ASP A 55 7.09 5.58 -0.73
N THR A 56 6.73 4.48 -1.40
CA THR A 56 5.99 3.34 -0.82
C THR A 56 6.64 2.74 0.43
N PHE A 57 7.96 2.89 0.62
CA PHE A 57 8.70 2.31 1.74
C PHE A 57 9.07 3.33 2.84
N VAL A 58 8.59 4.57 2.74
CA VAL A 58 8.89 5.60 3.74
C VAL A 58 8.22 5.25 5.07
N MET A 59 8.99 5.36 6.15
CA MET A 59 8.55 5.16 7.52
C MET A 59 8.86 6.40 8.35
N HIS A 60 8.02 6.65 9.35
CA HIS A 60 8.25 7.70 10.33
C HIS A 60 9.49 7.40 11.19
N ARG A 61 10.15 8.45 11.71
CA ARG A 61 11.39 8.35 12.50
C ARG A 61 11.20 8.34 14.02
N CYS A 62 10.02 8.66 14.54
CA CYS A 62 9.76 8.58 15.98
C CYS A 62 8.99 7.30 16.33
N THR A 63 9.08 6.93 17.60
CA THR A 63 8.47 5.76 18.23
C THR A 63 7.58 6.19 19.36
#